data_AF-A0A0B2UQ03-F1
#
_entry.id   AF-A0A0B2UQ03-F1
#
_cell.length_a   1.000
_cell.length_b   1.000
_cell.length_c   1.000
_cell.angle_alpha   90.00
_cell.angle_beta   90.00
_cell.angle_gamma   90.00
#
_symmetry.space_group_name_H-M   'P 1'
#
loop_
_entity.id
_entity.type
_entity.pdbx_description
1 polymer ?
#
loop_
_entity_poly.entity_id
_entity_poly.type
_entity_poly.pdbx_seq_one_letter_code
_entity_poly.pdbx_strand_id
1 'polypeptide(L)'
;MKFGSWTYSGYFTDLRNTTISLDTYQTNGEWQLLALTAVRTIFYYECCPEPYYDITFTVSVRRRTLYYGFSLVIPSLLISSLALLGFVLPPDTGEKLNLCMSYDND
;
A
#
# COMPACT_ATOMS: atom_id res chain seq x y z
N MET A 1 -6.92 0.39 -14.47
CA MET A 1 -6.94 1.63 -15.30
C MET A 1 -7.46 1.28 -16.67
N LYS A 2 -8.36 2.08 -17.26
CA LYS A 2 -8.96 1.84 -18.58
C LYS A 2 -8.49 2.92 -19.55
N PHE A 3 -7.89 2.52 -20.67
CA PHE A 3 -7.43 3.41 -21.74
C PHE A 3 -8.20 3.10 -23.02
N GLY A 4 -8.68 4.14 -23.69
CA GLY A 4 -9.41 4.04 -24.96
C GLY A 4 -9.42 5.40 -25.66
N SER A 5 -9.69 5.40 -26.96
CA SER A 5 -9.85 6.64 -27.74
C SER A 5 -11.17 7.33 -27.37
N TRP A 6 -11.12 8.64 -27.14
CA TRP A 6 -12.32 9.44 -26.84
C TRP A 6 -13.10 9.85 -28.09
N THR A 7 -12.41 10.08 -29.21
CA THR A 7 -12.98 10.65 -30.46
C THR A 7 -12.89 9.74 -31.67
N TYR A 8 -12.01 8.75 -31.68
CA TYR A 8 -11.79 7.86 -32.82
C TYR A 8 -12.46 6.50 -32.59
N SER A 9 -13.29 6.06 -33.54
CA SER A 9 -13.89 4.72 -33.53
C SER A 9 -12.82 3.64 -33.79
N GLY A 10 -13.12 2.38 -33.48
CA GLY A 10 -12.18 1.27 -33.63
C GLY A 10 -11.66 1.07 -35.06
N TYR A 11 -12.34 1.60 -36.07
CA TYR A 11 -11.85 1.56 -37.46
C TYR A 11 -10.62 2.43 -37.71
N PHE A 12 -10.39 3.48 -36.90
CA PHE A 12 -9.30 4.43 -37.06
C PHE A 12 -8.16 4.23 -36.05
N THR A 13 -8.41 3.59 -34.91
CA THR A 13 -7.39 3.39 -33.86
C THR A 13 -7.52 2.00 -33.25
N ASP A 14 -6.62 1.10 -33.65
CA ASP A 14 -6.54 -0.28 -33.13
C ASP A 14 -5.44 -0.38 -32.06
N LEU A 15 -5.84 -0.41 -30.80
CA LEU A 15 -4.95 -0.65 -29.66
C LEU A 15 -4.71 -2.16 -29.54
N ARG A 16 -3.61 -2.66 -30.10
CA ARG A 16 -3.27 -4.10 -30.12
C ARG A 16 -2.28 -4.52 -29.04
N ASN A 17 -1.54 -3.57 -28.46
CA ASN A 17 -0.48 -3.90 -27.53
C ASN A 17 -1.04 -4.16 -26.12
N THR A 18 -1.13 -5.44 -25.76
CA THR A 18 -1.46 -5.90 -24.40
C THR A 18 -0.22 -6.35 -23.63
N THR A 19 0.98 -6.19 -24.19
CA THR A 19 2.21 -6.54 -23.49
C THR A 19 2.53 -5.46 -22.46
N ILE A 20 2.84 -5.90 -21.25
CA ILE A 20 3.22 -5.03 -20.13
C ILE A 20 4.70 -5.26 -19.89
N SER A 21 5.54 -4.26 -20.15
CA SER A 21 6.95 -4.29 -19.74
C SER A 21 7.09 -3.82 -18.30
N LEU A 22 7.85 -4.57 -17.50
CA LEU A 22 8.23 -4.19 -16.13
C LEU A 22 9.68 -3.71 -16.06
N ASP A 23 10.33 -3.43 -17.19
CA ASP A 23 11.76 -3.09 -17.22
C ASP A 23 12.10 -1.82 -16.44
N THR A 24 11.13 -0.92 -16.30
CA THR A 24 11.24 0.32 -15.50
C THR A 24 10.52 0.21 -14.15
N TYR A 25 9.99 -0.96 -13.79
CA TYR A 25 9.32 -1.14 -12.50
C TYR A 25 10.35 -1.19 -11.38
N GLN A 26 10.31 -0.17 -10.52
CA GLN A 26 11.12 -0.14 -9.32
C GLN A 26 10.34 -0.73 -8.15
N THR A 27 10.84 -1.83 -7.60
CA THR A 27 10.28 -2.45 -6.40
C THR A 27 10.39 -1.50 -5.20
N ASN A 28 9.29 -1.29 -4.49
CA ASN A 28 9.26 -0.53 -3.24
C ASN A 28 9.16 -1.49 -2.03
N GLY A 29 9.66 -1.06 -0.86
CA GLY A 29 9.61 -1.86 0.38
C GLY A 29 8.19 -2.06 0.97
N GLU A 30 7.26 -1.16 0.66
CA GLU A 30 5.89 -1.14 1.18
C GLU A 30 4.90 -1.96 0.34
N TRP A 31 5.10 -2.05 -0.98
CA TRP A 31 4.15 -2.65 -1.91
C TRP A 31 4.81 -3.70 -2.79
N GLN A 32 4.34 -4.93 -2.67
CA GLN A 32 4.71 -6.03 -3.54
C GLN A 32 3.73 -6.11 -4.71
N LEU A 33 4.26 -6.05 -5.92
CA LEU A 33 3.50 -6.37 -7.11
C LEU A 33 3.23 -7.88 -7.17
N LEU A 34 1.95 -8.27 -7.22
CA LEU A 34 1.53 -9.66 -7.33
C LEU A 34 1.28 -10.05 -8.79
N ALA A 35 0.53 -9.23 -9.51
CA ALA A 35 0.16 -9.50 -10.89
C ALA A 35 -0.14 -8.20 -11.65
N LEU A 36 0.23 -8.18 -12.92
CA LEU A 36 -0.16 -7.17 -13.90
C LEU A 36 -0.87 -7.89 -15.05
N THR A 37 -2.08 -7.48 -15.38
CA THR A 37 -2.86 -8.08 -16.46
C THR A 37 -3.44 -6.98 -17.34
N ALA A 38 -3.27 -7.08 -18.66
CA ALA A 38 -3.91 -6.21 -19.63
C ALA A 38 -4.97 -7.02 -20.37
N VAL A 39 -6.22 -6.55 -20.31
CA VAL A 39 -7.34 -7.17 -21.02
C VAL A 39 -7.88 -6.17 -22.03
N ARG A 40 -7.90 -6.57 -23.31
CA ARG A 40 -8.59 -5.83 -24.36
C ARG A 40 -10.07 -6.18 -24.30
N THR A 41 -10.91 -5.16 -24.24
CA THR A 41 -12.37 -5.28 -24.31
C THR A 41 -12.86 -4.56 -25.56
N ILE A 42 -13.98 -5.04 -26.11
CA ILE A 42 -14.65 -4.44 -27.27
C ILE A 42 -16.07 -4.11 -26.82
N PHE A 43 -16.47 -2.86 -27.03
CA PHE A 43 -17.79 -2.37 -26.64
C PHE A 43 -18.52 -1.76 -27.85
N TYR A 44 -19.83 -1.94 -27.91
CA TYR A 44 -20.71 -1.37 -28.94
C TYR A 44 -21.75 -0.47 -28.25
N TYR A 45 -21.84 0.79 -28.67
CA TYR A 45 -22.85 1.72 -28.15
C TYR A 45 -24.17 1.58 -28.92
N GLU A 46 -25.30 1.82 -28.26
CA GLU A 46 -26.62 1.73 -28.91
C GLU A 46 -26.83 2.79 -30.01
N CYS A 47 -26.08 3.89 -29.97
CA CYS A 47 -26.17 4.97 -30.95
C CYS A 47 -25.50 4.65 -32.30
N CYS A 48 -24.58 3.68 -32.33
CA CYS A 48 -23.62 3.50 -33.43
C CYS A 48 -23.22 2.03 -33.62
N PRO A 49 -23.22 1.47 -34.85
CA PRO A 49 -22.78 0.10 -35.11
C PRO A 49 -21.25 -0.09 -35.06
N GLU A 50 -20.48 0.96 -34.78
CA GLU A 50 -19.02 0.91 -34.72
C GLU A 50 -18.49 0.29 -33.41
N PRO A 51 -17.49 -0.62 -33.48
CA PRO A 51 -16.82 -1.16 -32.30
C PRO A 51 -15.88 -0.12 -31.68
N TYR A 52 -15.92 0.01 -30.35
CA TYR A 52 -14.97 0.77 -29.55
C TYR A 52 -14.02 -0.19 -28.85
N TYR A 53 -12.71 0.04 -29.01
CA TYR A 53 -11.67 -0.76 -28.38
C TYR A 53 -11.17 -0.06 -27.10
N ASP A 54 -11.17 -0.78 -25.99
CA ASP A 54 -10.56 -0.32 -24.75
C ASP A 54 -9.59 -1.38 -24.19
N ILE A 55 -8.51 -0.92 -23.57
CA ILE A 55 -7.57 -1.77 -22.84
C ILE A 55 -7.68 -1.45 -21.35
N THR A 56 -8.02 -2.47 -20.57
CA THR A 56 -8.08 -2.39 -19.11
C THR A 56 -6.86 -3.07 -18.51
N PHE A 57 -6.05 -2.28 -17.80
CA PHE A 57 -4.92 -2.74 -17.02
C PHE A 57 -5.33 -2.96 -15.57
N THR A 58 -5.16 -4.18 -15.09
CA THR A 58 -5.42 -4.60 -13.71
C THR A 58 -4.09 -4.79 -13.01
N VAL A 59 -3.89 -4.03 -11.93
CA VAL A 59 -2.68 -4.06 -11.10
C VAL A 59 -3.04 -4.64 -9.75
N SER A 60 -2.53 -5.84 -9.46
CA SER A 60 -2.68 -6.50 -8.17
C SER A 60 -1.44 -6.24 -7.32
N VAL A 61 -1.62 -5.53 -6.21
CA VAL A 61 -0.56 -5.17 -5.26
C VAL A 61 -0.92 -5.63 -3.85
N ARG A 62 0.09 -6.09 -3.11
CA ARG A 62 -0.01 -6.49 -1.70
C ARG A 62 0.86 -5.60 -0.84
N ARG A 63 0.30 -5.11 0.27
CA ARG A 63 1.06 -4.34 1.26
C ARG A 63 1.99 -5.25 2.06
N ARG A 64 3.26 -4.89 2.17
CA ARG A 64 4.26 -5.53 3.03
C ARG A 64 4.35 -4.74 4.34
N THR A 65 3.53 -5.10 5.33
CA THR A 65 3.46 -4.42 6.63
C THR A 65 4.57 -4.83 7.60
N LEU A 66 5.52 -5.68 7.20
CA LEU A 66 6.49 -6.27 8.12
C LEU A 66 7.36 -5.20 8.80
N TYR A 67 7.88 -4.22 8.06
CA TYR A 67 8.79 -3.22 8.64
C TYR A 67 8.06 -2.25 9.59
N TYR A 68 6.87 -1.80 9.20
CA TYR A 68 6.00 -0.96 10.05
C TYR A 68 5.51 -1.69 11.29
N GLY A 69 5.17 -2.98 11.16
CA GLY A 69 4.73 -3.81 12.27
C GLY A 69 5.82 -3.98 13.31
N PHE A 70 7.03 -4.39 12.92
CA PHE A 70 8.15 -4.52 13.87
C PHE A 70 8.54 -3.17 14.50
N SER A 71 8.57 -2.09 13.71
CA SER A 71 8.89 -0.75 14.22
C SER A 71 7.87 -0.22 15.24
N LEU A 72 6.61 -0.69 15.21
CA LEU A 72 5.57 -0.28 16.17
C LEU A 72 5.37 -1.28 17.31
N VAL A 73 5.61 -2.57 17.07
CA VAL A 73 5.48 -3.64 18.07
C VAL A 73 6.68 -3.66 19.02
N ILE A 74 7.90 -3.39 18.55
CA ILE A 74 9.08 -3.31 19.41
C ILE A 74 8.92 -2.23 20.51
N PRO A 75 8.58 -0.96 20.21
CA PRO A 75 8.42 0.04 21.25
C PRO A 75 7.26 -0.28 22.20
N SER A 76 6.15 -0.86 21.71
CA SER A 76 5.04 -1.23 22.58
C SER A 76 5.37 -2.39 23.52
N LEU A 77 6.11 -3.40 23.06
CA LEU A 77 6.61 -4.49 23.89
C LEU A 77 7.62 -4.00 24.92
N LEU A 78 8.51 -3.07 24.54
CA LEU A 78 9.48 -2.46 25.46
C LEU A 78 8.79 -1.67 26.57
N ILE A 79 7.80 -0.82 26.23
CA ILE A 79 7.04 -0.05 27.24
C ILE A 79 6.27 -1.00 28.16
N SER A 80 5.64 -2.05 27.60
CA SER A 80 4.90 -3.03 28.38
C SER A 80 5.81 -3.84 29.32
N SER A 81 7.00 -4.22 28.86
CA SER A 81 7.97 -4.93 29.69
C SER A 81 8.54 -4.05 30.81
N LEU A 82 8.86 -2.78 30.51
CA LEU A 82 9.27 -1.78 31.50
C LEU A 82 8.19 -1.56 32.56
N ALA A 83 6.93 -1.46 32.16
CA ALA A 83 5.81 -1.32 33.09
C ALA A 83 5.67 -2.54 34.00
N LEU A 84 5.73 -3.76 33.46
CA LEU A 84 5.66 -5.00 34.25
C LEU A 84 6.85 -5.14 35.20
N LEU A 85 8.06 -4.82 34.76
CA LEU A 85 9.26 -4.76 35.62
C LEU A 85 9.08 -3.75 36.77
N GLY A 86 8.48 -2.60 36.50
CA GLY A 86 8.17 -1.58 37.51
C GLY A 86 7.12 -2.03 38.54
N PHE A 87 6.23 -2.96 38.20
CA PHE A 87 5.28 -3.56 39.15
C PHE A 87 5.83 -4.78 39.89
N VAL A 88 6.78 -5.51 39.28
CA VAL A 88 7.39 -6.72 39.87
C VAL A 88 8.60 -6.40 40.76
N LEU A 89 9.32 -5.30 40.52
CA LEU A 89 10.33 -4.83 41.47
C LEU A 89 9.63 -4.31 42.74
N PRO A 90 9.89 -4.90 43.92
CA PRO A 90 9.46 -4.31 45.19
C PRO A 90 10.11 -2.92 45.35
N PRO A 91 9.40 -1.93 45.92
CA PRO A 91 9.74 -0.51 45.89
C PRO A 91 10.90 -0.10 46.82
N ASP A 92 12.02 -0.82 46.81
CA ASP A 92 13.21 -0.53 47.64
C ASP A 92 14.43 -0.09 46.82
N THR A 93 14.24 0.42 45.60
CA THR A 93 15.34 1.03 44.83
C THR A 93 14.86 2.25 44.07
N GLY A 94 14.78 3.38 44.80
CA GLY A 94 15.39 4.66 44.44
C GLY A 94 15.09 5.38 43.12
N GLU A 95 14.34 4.84 42.16
CA GLU A 95 14.10 5.50 40.86
C GLU A 95 12.63 5.89 40.63
N LYS A 96 11.75 5.62 41.60
CA LYS A 96 10.32 5.98 41.53
C LYS A 96 10.01 7.46 41.83
N LEU A 97 11.01 8.34 42.01
CA LEU A 97 10.79 9.75 42.39
C LEU A 97 11.30 10.80 41.38
N ASN A 98 12.13 10.47 40.39
CA ASN A 98 12.73 11.53 39.55
C ASN A 98 11.94 11.92 38.29
N LEU A 99 10.94 11.13 37.88
CA LEU A 99 10.11 11.43 36.69
C LEU A 99 8.72 11.97 37.02
N CYS A 100 8.29 11.92 38.28
CA CYS A 100 7.04 12.55 38.73
C CYS A 100 7.27 13.94 39.35
N MET A 101 8.50 14.27 39.79
CA MET A 101 8.83 15.56 40.41
C MET A 101 9.21 16.66 39.40
N SER A 102 9.39 16.35 38.12
CA SER A 102 9.70 17.34 37.07
C SER A 102 8.47 17.93 36.38
N TYR A 103 7.27 17.38 36.61
CA TYR A 103 5.99 17.91 36.13
C TYR A 103 5.16 18.62 37.22
N ASP A 104 5.77 18.88 38.38
CA ASP A 104 5.15 19.61 39.51
C ASP A 104 5.90 20.93 39.81
N ASN A 105 6.67 21.45 38.85
CA ASN A 105 7.46 22.68 39.00
C ASN A 105 7.19 23.70 37.87
N ASP A 106 5.92 23.79 37.45
CA ASP A 106 5.33 24.99 36.83
C ASP A 106 3.87 25.14 37.31
#